data_AF-A0A523EEU8-F1
#
_entry.id   AF-A0A523EEU8-F1
#
_cell.length_a   1.000
_cell.length_b   1.000
_cell.length_c   1.000
_cell.angle_alpha   90.00
_cell.angle_beta   90.00
_cell.angle_gamma   90.00
#
_symmetry.space_group_name_H-M   'P 1'
#
loop_
_entity.id
_entity.type
_entity.pdbx_description
1 polymer ?
#
loop_
_entity_poly.entity_id
_entity_poly.type
_entity_poly.pdbx_seq_one_letter_code
_entity_poly.pdbx_strand_id
1 'polypeptide(L)'
;MTRIEWQAGAIFDVPASHYPIEILKVGIGYGSLFGGSPQVLEQAIHIYGAGLPNPGAPIFTLDGPQLTDGVINEFNLEPILGEIIIDSGPFSVTLQFLEDNVGNEFHPTAIHDGNGCQPGKNLIQIDTDYEIYEGQVGSYYSHGLKLCSTGGASGAIVFPAAGNTYYLVVPANATAEGSYGVAGNGVERPPGIAACKAQQAGACTP
;
A
#
# COMPACT_ATOMS: atom_id res chain seq x y z
N MET A 1 28.31 10.72 -10.00
CA MET A 1 26.98 11.32 -9.77
C MET A 1 26.03 10.15 -9.57
N THR A 2 25.82 9.76 -8.31
CA THR A 2 24.98 8.60 -7.94
C THR A 2 23.52 9.00 -8.12
N ARG A 3 22.88 8.52 -9.20
CA ARG A 3 21.42 8.59 -9.32
C ARG A 3 20.86 7.79 -8.13
N ILE A 4 19.99 8.42 -7.35
CA ILE A 4 19.14 7.70 -6.40
C ILE A 4 18.10 7.01 -7.28
N GLU A 5 18.17 5.69 -7.38
CA GLU A 5 17.24 4.92 -8.19
C GLU A 5 15.91 4.79 -7.42
N TRP A 6 14.91 5.56 -7.83
CA TRP A 6 13.58 5.51 -7.23
C TRP A 6 12.86 4.25 -7.69
N GLN A 7 12.50 3.39 -6.74
CA GLN A 7 11.72 2.19 -6.99
C GLN A 7 10.43 2.18 -6.18
N ALA A 8 9.34 1.82 -6.86
CA ALA A 8 8.07 1.36 -6.32
C ALA A 8 8.16 -0.12 -5.99
N GLY A 9 7.53 -0.64 -4.94
CA GLY A 9 7.44 -2.10 -4.84
C GLY A 9 6.36 -2.62 -3.91
N ALA A 10 5.93 -3.84 -4.19
CA ALA A 10 5.05 -4.60 -3.32
C ALA A 10 5.78 -5.84 -2.81
N ILE A 11 5.57 -6.15 -1.52
CA ILE A 11 5.99 -7.42 -0.92
C ILE A 11 4.85 -8.41 -1.07
N PHE A 12 5.15 -9.60 -1.56
CA PHE A 12 4.21 -10.70 -1.68
C PHE A 12 4.62 -11.80 -0.71
N ASP A 13 3.73 -12.12 0.22
CA ASP A 13 3.90 -13.22 1.17
C ASP A 13 2.79 -14.25 0.93
N VAL A 14 3.11 -15.27 0.13
CA VAL A 14 2.16 -16.36 -0.17
C VAL A 14 2.31 -17.50 0.84
N PRO A 15 1.25 -18.29 1.10
CA PRO A 15 1.33 -19.43 2.02
C PRO A 15 2.49 -20.38 1.69
N ALA A 16 3.19 -20.84 2.72
CA ALA A 16 4.37 -21.70 2.57
C ALA A 16 4.12 -22.97 1.72
N SER A 17 2.87 -23.46 1.70
CA SER A 17 2.45 -24.63 0.92
C SER A 17 2.38 -24.39 -0.59
N HIS A 18 2.47 -23.15 -1.07
CA HIS A 18 2.41 -22.82 -2.49
C HIS A 18 3.79 -22.82 -3.16
N TYR A 19 4.87 -22.79 -2.38
CA TYR A 19 6.22 -22.78 -2.94
C TYR A 19 6.67 -24.19 -3.39
N PRO A 20 7.55 -24.27 -4.41
CA PRO A 20 8.09 -23.17 -5.19
C PRO A 20 7.03 -22.56 -6.14
N ILE A 21 7.06 -21.24 -6.32
CA ILE A 21 6.23 -20.54 -7.31
C ILE A 21 7.08 -20.04 -8.45
N GLU A 22 6.46 -19.97 -9.63
CA GLU A 22 7.03 -19.36 -10.83
C GLU A 22 6.24 -18.10 -11.19
N ILE A 23 6.96 -17.01 -11.50
CA ILE A 23 6.33 -15.74 -11.91
C ILE A 23 6.37 -15.64 -13.43
N LEU A 24 5.21 -15.77 -14.06
CA LEU A 24 5.08 -15.73 -15.52
C LEU A 24 4.71 -14.33 -16.07
N LYS A 25 4.03 -13.54 -15.24
CA LYS A 25 3.46 -12.25 -15.62
C LYS A 25 3.45 -11.29 -14.43
N VAL A 26 3.65 -10.01 -14.70
CA VAL A 26 3.45 -8.93 -13.75
C VAL A 26 2.39 -7.97 -14.28
N GLY A 27 1.44 -7.60 -13.42
CA GLY A 27 0.45 -6.56 -13.70
C GLY A 27 0.76 -5.30 -12.90
N ILE A 28 0.84 -4.14 -13.56
CA ILE A 28 1.04 -2.83 -12.93
C ILE A 28 -0.15 -1.93 -13.24
N GLY A 29 -0.92 -1.60 -12.22
CA GLY A 29 -1.93 -0.55 -12.32
C GLY A 29 -1.27 0.83 -12.38
N TYR A 30 -1.63 1.63 -13.39
CA TYR A 30 -1.19 3.02 -13.49
C TYR A 30 -2.41 3.93 -13.69
N GLY A 31 -2.45 5.00 -12.89
CA GLY A 31 -3.47 6.05 -12.95
C GLY A 31 -2.80 7.40 -12.75
N SER A 32 -3.00 8.32 -13.68
CA SER A 32 -2.64 9.73 -13.51
C SER A 32 -3.72 10.49 -12.73
N LEU A 33 -3.37 11.66 -12.19
CA LEU A 33 -4.28 12.44 -11.33
C LEU A 33 -5.61 12.80 -12.02
N PHE A 34 -5.56 13.15 -13.30
CA PHE A 34 -6.72 13.57 -14.07
C PHE A 34 -7.20 12.54 -15.10
N GLY A 35 -6.48 11.43 -15.26
CA GLY A 35 -6.73 10.44 -16.29
C GLY A 35 -6.40 10.95 -17.70
N GLY A 36 -6.26 10.00 -18.65
CA GLY A 36 -5.99 10.31 -20.06
C GLY A 36 -4.56 10.73 -20.36
N SER A 37 -3.62 10.46 -19.46
CA SER A 37 -2.20 10.71 -19.72
C SER A 37 -1.69 9.89 -20.91
N PRO A 38 -0.75 10.44 -21.70
CA PRO A 38 -0.03 9.67 -22.72
C PRO A 38 0.66 8.45 -22.11
N GLN A 39 1.03 7.49 -22.96
CA GLN A 39 1.85 6.37 -22.52
C GLN A 39 3.21 6.86 -22.02
N VAL A 40 3.64 6.30 -20.90
CA VAL A 40 4.89 6.65 -20.21
C VAL A 40 5.82 5.45 -20.20
N LEU A 41 7.11 5.69 -20.39
CA LEU A 41 8.14 4.65 -20.37
C LEU A 41 8.87 4.72 -19.02
N GLU A 42 8.98 3.59 -18.33
CA GLU A 42 9.74 3.49 -17.08
C GLU A 42 11.06 2.74 -17.27
N GLN A 43 11.93 2.76 -16.26
CA GLN A 43 13.27 2.20 -16.38
C GLN A 43 13.24 0.68 -16.45
N ALA A 44 12.64 0.03 -15.45
CA ALA A 44 12.63 -1.42 -15.33
C ALA A 44 11.55 -1.94 -14.38
N ILE A 45 11.15 -3.21 -14.55
CA ILE A 45 10.49 -4.02 -13.53
C ILE A 45 11.53 -4.97 -12.95
N HIS A 46 11.69 -5.01 -11.64
CA HIS A 46 12.56 -5.99 -10.98
C HIS A 46 11.76 -6.98 -10.15
N ILE A 47 12.26 -8.20 -10.08
CA ILE A 47 11.79 -9.23 -9.15
C ILE A 47 12.96 -9.60 -8.24
N TYR A 48 12.68 -9.65 -6.95
CA TYR A 48 13.64 -10.03 -5.93
C TYR A 48 13.15 -11.28 -5.20
N GLY A 49 14.08 -12.20 -4.93
CA GLY A 49 13.79 -13.41 -4.15
C GLY A 49 13.55 -13.17 -2.66
N ALA A 50 13.68 -11.92 -2.19
CA ALA A 50 13.45 -11.52 -0.81
C ALA A 50 12.53 -10.29 -0.73
N GLY A 51 11.99 -10.03 0.46
CA GLY A 51 11.17 -8.84 0.76
C GLY A 51 11.97 -7.53 0.85
N LEU A 52 11.26 -6.40 0.76
CA LEU A 52 11.78 -5.07 1.10
C LEU A 52 11.97 -4.92 2.63
N PRO A 53 12.81 -3.97 3.11
CA PRO A 53 13.52 -2.90 2.39
C PRO A 53 14.88 -3.30 1.80
N ASN A 54 15.43 -4.47 2.16
CA ASN A 54 16.75 -4.91 1.74
C ASN A 54 16.65 -6.22 0.93
N PRO A 55 16.11 -6.17 -0.28
CA PRO A 55 15.79 -7.37 -1.05
C PRO A 55 17.02 -8.04 -1.71
N GLY A 56 18.20 -7.41 -1.64
CA GLY A 56 19.41 -7.87 -2.31
C GLY A 56 19.41 -7.57 -3.81
N ALA A 57 20.09 -8.40 -4.59
CA ALA A 57 20.11 -8.27 -6.05
C ALA A 57 18.80 -8.82 -6.67
N PRO A 58 18.29 -8.20 -7.74
CA PRO A 58 17.14 -8.74 -8.43
C PRO A 58 17.49 -10.10 -9.06
N ILE A 59 16.57 -11.05 -8.97
CA ILE A 59 16.66 -12.35 -9.65
C ILE A 59 16.20 -12.26 -11.11
N PHE A 60 15.43 -11.21 -11.43
CA PHE A 60 14.98 -10.92 -12.79
C PHE A 60 14.75 -9.42 -12.98
N THR A 61 14.99 -8.94 -14.21
CA THR A 61 14.77 -7.56 -14.63
C THR A 61 14.15 -7.53 -16.03
N LEU A 62 13.06 -6.77 -16.19
CA LEU A 62 12.49 -6.38 -17.49
C LEU A 62 12.71 -4.89 -17.72
N ASP A 63 13.51 -4.53 -18.71
CA ASP A 63 13.81 -3.13 -19.04
C ASP A 63 12.69 -2.47 -19.86
N GLY A 64 12.48 -1.17 -19.63
CA GLY A 64 11.62 -0.33 -20.47
C GLY A 64 10.12 -0.68 -20.48
N PRO A 65 9.46 -0.98 -19.34
CA PRO A 65 8.02 -1.19 -19.34
C PRO A 65 7.29 0.11 -19.73
N GLN A 66 6.39 0.03 -20.71
CA GLN A 66 5.52 1.13 -21.09
C GLN A 66 4.18 1.01 -20.35
N LEU A 67 3.75 2.07 -19.67
CA LEU A 67 2.49 2.12 -18.95
C LEU A 67 1.46 2.95 -19.72
N THR A 68 0.24 2.43 -19.76
CA THR A 68 -0.97 3.08 -20.25
C THR A 68 -1.83 3.48 -19.05
N ASP A 69 -2.33 4.71 -19.08
CA ASP A 69 -3.11 5.29 -18.00
C ASP A 69 -4.51 4.65 -17.88
N GLY A 70 -4.98 4.49 -16.65
CA GLY A 70 -6.31 4.00 -16.31
C GLY A 70 -6.51 2.49 -16.47
N VAL A 71 -5.44 1.71 -16.66
CA VAL A 71 -5.51 0.26 -16.89
C VAL A 71 -4.49 -0.52 -16.05
N ILE A 72 -4.70 -1.84 -15.98
CA ILE A 72 -3.68 -2.78 -15.53
C ILE A 72 -2.80 -3.12 -16.74
N ASN A 73 -1.53 -2.69 -16.67
CA ASN A 73 -0.51 -2.98 -17.67
C ASN A 73 0.08 -4.36 -17.40
N GLU A 74 -0.19 -5.30 -18.30
CA GLU A 74 0.30 -6.67 -18.16
C GLU A 74 1.60 -6.89 -18.93
N PHE A 75 2.62 -7.37 -18.23
CA PHE A 75 3.94 -7.69 -18.77
C PHE A 75 4.18 -9.18 -18.70
N ASN A 76 4.25 -9.83 -19.86
CA ASN A 76 4.66 -11.23 -19.94
C ASN A 76 6.18 -11.30 -19.75
N LEU A 77 6.64 -12.16 -18.83
CA LEU A 77 8.06 -12.30 -18.49
C LEU A 77 8.71 -13.51 -19.18
N GLU A 78 7.95 -14.21 -20.03
CA GLU A 78 8.40 -15.38 -20.79
C GLU A 78 9.20 -14.95 -22.04
N PRO A 79 10.18 -15.77 -22.48
CA PRO A 79 9.80 -17.00 -23.17
C PRO A 79 10.22 -18.32 -22.49
N ILE A 80 10.92 -18.30 -21.34
CA ILE A 80 11.52 -19.52 -20.77
C ILE A 80 10.88 -19.87 -19.41
N LEU A 81 10.04 -20.91 -19.43
CA LEU A 81 9.52 -21.53 -18.22
C LEU A 81 10.66 -22.07 -17.35
N GLY A 82 10.59 -21.83 -16.05
CA GLY A 82 11.53 -22.30 -15.03
C GLY A 82 12.61 -21.30 -14.61
N GLU A 83 12.56 -20.05 -15.06
CA GLU A 83 13.64 -19.08 -14.82
C GLU A 83 13.40 -18.16 -13.61
N ILE A 84 12.16 -17.74 -13.36
CA ILE A 84 11.80 -16.84 -12.25
C ILE A 84 11.14 -17.65 -11.12
N ILE A 85 11.96 -18.40 -10.39
CA ILE A 85 11.51 -19.27 -9.30
C ILE A 85 11.73 -18.60 -7.95
N ILE A 86 10.68 -18.61 -7.12
CA ILE A 86 10.74 -18.24 -5.71
C ILE A 86 10.57 -19.52 -4.89
N ASP A 87 11.61 -19.90 -4.15
CA ASP A 87 11.63 -21.16 -3.41
C ASP A 87 10.91 -21.11 -2.06
N SER A 88 10.85 -19.93 -1.42
CA SER A 88 10.16 -19.73 -0.14
C SER A 88 10.17 -18.25 0.27
N GLY A 89 9.31 -17.90 1.23
CA GLY A 89 9.34 -16.63 1.94
C GLY A 89 8.87 -15.42 1.11
N PRO A 90 8.81 -14.23 1.73
CA PRO A 90 8.33 -13.06 1.02
C PRO A 90 9.27 -12.70 -0.13
N PHE A 91 8.69 -12.37 -1.28
CA PHE A 91 9.41 -11.86 -2.44
C PHE A 91 8.89 -10.45 -2.78
N SER A 92 9.59 -9.72 -3.64
CA SER A 92 9.18 -8.37 -4.04
C SER A 92 9.20 -8.18 -5.54
N VAL A 93 8.21 -7.43 -6.03
CA VAL A 93 8.18 -6.93 -7.41
C VAL A 93 8.24 -5.41 -7.34
N THR A 94 9.17 -4.82 -8.08
CA THR A 94 9.38 -3.37 -8.09
C THR A 94 9.29 -2.78 -9.49
N LEU A 95 8.88 -1.51 -9.58
CA LEU A 95 8.96 -0.68 -10.78
C LEU A 95 9.98 0.42 -10.51
N GLN A 96 11.04 0.45 -11.28
CA GLN A 96 12.05 1.50 -11.27
C GLN A 96 11.64 2.61 -12.24
N PHE A 97 11.65 3.84 -11.74
CA PHE A 97 11.26 5.00 -12.54
C PHE A 97 12.38 5.47 -13.48
N LEU A 98 12.04 5.86 -14.71
CA LEU A 98 13.01 6.36 -15.69
C LEU A 98 13.55 7.75 -15.35
N GLU A 99 12.69 8.59 -14.79
CA GLU A 99 13.00 9.97 -14.41
C GLU A 99 12.65 10.23 -12.93
N ASP A 100 13.17 11.33 -12.40
CA ASP A 100 12.73 11.83 -11.09
C ASP A 100 11.28 12.32 -11.25
N ASN A 101 10.30 11.47 -10.97
CA ASN A 101 8.88 11.77 -11.13
C ASN A 101 8.32 12.73 -10.05
N VAL A 102 9.17 13.58 -9.48
CA VAL A 102 8.84 14.53 -8.42
C VAL A 102 8.03 15.68 -9.01
N GLY A 103 6.78 15.85 -8.57
CA GLY A 103 5.94 17.01 -8.89
C GLY A 103 5.33 17.02 -10.30
N ASN A 104 5.37 15.90 -11.04
CA ASN A 104 4.69 15.76 -12.32
C ASN A 104 3.42 14.90 -12.18
N GLU A 105 2.26 15.54 -12.25
CA GLU A 105 0.93 14.92 -12.12
C GLU A 105 0.56 13.91 -13.23
N PHE A 106 1.37 13.88 -14.29
CA PHE A 106 1.20 12.96 -15.42
C PHE A 106 2.16 11.76 -15.36
N HIS A 107 3.11 11.71 -14.42
CA HIS A 107 4.07 10.60 -14.33
C HIS A 107 3.65 9.56 -13.27
N PRO A 108 3.98 8.26 -13.47
CA PRO A 108 3.80 7.24 -12.46
C PRO A 108 4.67 7.55 -11.24
N THR A 109 4.08 7.60 -10.06
CA THR A 109 4.86 7.69 -8.82
C THR A 109 4.37 6.62 -7.87
N ALA A 110 5.31 5.92 -7.26
CA ALA A 110 5.03 4.97 -6.21
C ALA A 110 5.56 5.48 -4.90
N ILE A 111 4.91 4.98 -3.88
CA ILE A 111 4.77 5.74 -2.68
C ILE A 111 5.43 4.90 -1.64
N HIS A 112 6.59 5.37 -1.24
CA HIS A 112 7.19 4.98 0.01
C HIS A 112 7.95 6.20 0.51
N ASP A 113 7.33 6.98 1.39
CA ASP A 113 8.10 7.80 2.32
C ASP A 113 7.57 7.64 3.75
N GLY A 114 8.50 7.41 4.67
CA GLY A 114 8.23 7.36 6.11
C GLY A 114 8.04 8.75 6.72
N ASN A 115 7.72 9.77 5.90
CA ASN A 115 7.61 11.18 6.31
C ASN A 115 6.21 11.78 6.05
N GLY A 116 5.24 10.98 5.60
CA GLY A 116 3.83 11.37 5.45
C GLY A 116 3.54 12.19 4.18
N CYS A 117 2.29 12.62 4.03
CA CYS A 117 1.82 13.33 2.83
C CYS A 117 2.66 14.59 2.52
N GLN A 118 3.23 14.65 1.32
CA GLN A 118 3.96 15.80 0.78
C GLN A 118 3.25 16.32 -0.48
N PRO A 119 3.18 17.65 -0.70
CA PRO A 119 2.69 18.21 -1.97
C PRO A 119 3.47 17.66 -3.17
N GLY A 120 2.78 17.20 -4.21
CA GLY A 120 3.39 16.70 -5.45
C GLY A 120 3.91 15.25 -5.41
N LYS A 121 3.42 14.39 -4.49
CA LYS A 121 3.68 12.93 -4.43
C LYS A 121 2.36 12.14 -4.39
N ASN A 122 2.31 10.91 -4.95
CA ASN A 122 1.12 10.05 -4.87
C ASN A 122 0.91 9.45 -3.44
N LEU A 123 -0.29 8.90 -3.16
CA LEU A 123 -0.79 8.53 -1.82
C LEU A 123 -0.89 7.03 -1.49
N ILE A 124 -0.01 6.51 -0.62
CA ILE A 124 -0.12 5.24 0.10
C ILE A 124 0.60 5.48 1.42
N GLN A 125 -0.21 5.71 2.45
CA GLN A 125 0.21 5.64 3.83
C GLN A 125 0.06 4.18 4.26
N ILE A 126 1.18 3.50 4.51
CA ILE A 126 1.16 2.21 5.19
C ILE A 126 1.31 2.53 6.67
N ASP A 127 0.20 2.68 7.37
CA ASP A 127 0.26 2.76 8.83
C ASP A 127 0.73 1.41 9.37
N THR A 128 1.82 1.42 10.12
CA THR A 128 2.37 0.22 10.74
C THR A 128 1.65 -0.13 12.03
N ASP A 129 0.70 0.69 12.47
CA ASP A 129 -0.04 0.48 13.70
C ASP A 129 -1.52 0.79 13.51
N TYR A 130 -2.35 0.15 14.32
CA TYR A 130 -3.80 0.28 14.25
C TYR A 130 -4.40 0.41 15.64
N GLU A 131 -5.49 1.14 15.69
CA GLU A 131 -6.35 1.29 16.85
C GLU A 131 -7.65 0.54 16.60
N ILE A 132 -8.25 0.01 17.65
CA ILE A 132 -9.49 -0.77 17.57
C ILE A 132 -10.54 -0.11 18.44
N TYR A 133 -11.69 0.17 17.84
CA TYR A 133 -12.87 0.71 18.50
C TYR A 133 -14.03 -0.26 18.37
N GLU A 134 -14.89 -0.35 19.38
CA GLU A 134 -16.10 -1.18 19.38
C GLU A 134 -17.34 -0.32 19.62
N GLY A 135 -18.38 -0.49 18.80
CA GLY A 135 -19.69 0.13 19.00
C GLY A 135 -20.85 -0.87 18.95
N GLN A 136 -22.06 -0.40 19.20
CA GLN A 136 -23.28 -1.23 19.23
C GLN A 136 -24.02 -1.19 17.88
N VAL A 137 -24.38 -2.36 17.34
CA VAL A 137 -25.19 -2.48 16.12
C VAL A 137 -26.58 -1.88 16.40
N GLY A 138 -27.04 -1.01 15.50
CA GLY A 138 -28.28 -0.23 15.68
C GLY A 138 -28.09 1.13 16.34
N SER A 139 -26.91 1.40 16.92
CA SER A 139 -26.48 2.73 17.35
C SER A 139 -25.15 3.06 16.68
N TYR A 140 -25.20 3.30 15.37
CA TYR A 140 -24.02 3.65 14.59
C TYR A 140 -23.42 4.97 15.15
N TYR A 141 -22.09 5.03 15.26
CA TYR A 141 -21.31 6.09 15.95
C TYR A 141 -21.18 5.98 17.48
N SER A 142 -21.67 4.90 18.10
CA SER A 142 -21.42 4.59 19.52
C SER A 142 -20.03 4.00 19.83
N HIS A 143 -19.10 4.02 18.89
CA HIS A 143 -17.85 3.27 19.02
C HIS A 143 -16.91 3.93 20.05
N GLY A 144 -16.50 3.13 21.04
CA GLY A 144 -15.56 3.50 22.07
C GLY A 144 -14.26 2.70 21.97
N LEU A 145 -13.21 3.23 22.57
CA LEU A 145 -11.88 2.64 22.53
C LEU A 145 -11.83 1.20 23.07
N LYS A 146 -11.16 0.30 22.34
CA LYS A 146 -10.70 -1.02 22.82
C LYS A 146 -9.19 -1.15 22.91
N LEU A 147 -8.47 -0.62 21.93
CA LEU A 147 -7.02 -0.75 21.85
C LEU A 147 -6.43 0.46 21.13
N CYS A 148 -5.42 1.10 21.73
CA CYS A 148 -4.74 2.26 21.14
C CYS A 148 -3.53 1.94 20.26
N SER A 149 -3.16 0.67 20.16
CA SER A 149 -2.03 0.23 19.37
C SER A 149 -2.06 -1.29 19.23
N THR A 150 -1.87 -1.78 18.01
CA THR A 150 -1.53 -3.17 17.69
C THR A 150 -0.05 -3.48 17.93
N GLY A 151 0.77 -2.49 18.28
CA GLY A 151 2.19 -2.65 18.58
C GLY A 151 3.04 -2.95 17.34
N GLY A 152 2.66 -2.43 16.17
CA GLY A 152 3.36 -2.71 14.92
C GLY A 152 2.82 -3.90 14.12
N ALA A 153 1.83 -4.63 14.67
CA ALA A 153 1.23 -5.80 14.03
C ALA A 153 0.05 -5.40 13.13
N SER A 154 -0.26 -6.20 12.11
CA SER A 154 -1.43 -5.98 11.24
C SER A 154 -2.77 -6.36 11.87
N GLY A 155 -2.81 -6.58 13.19
CA GLY A 155 -4.01 -6.96 13.93
C GLY A 155 -3.74 -7.22 15.41
N ALA A 156 -4.81 -7.32 16.19
CA ALA A 156 -4.76 -7.65 17.61
C ALA A 156 -5.95 -8.50 18.04
N ILE A 157 -5.78 -9.21 19.16
CA ILE A 157 -6.87 -9.93 19.82
C ILE A 157 -7.59 -8.96 20.75
N VAL A 158 -8.89 -8.79 20.53
CA VAL A 158 -9.78 -8.01 21.41
C VAL A 158 -10.91 -8.89 21.92
N PHE A 159 -11.41 -8.58 23.12
CA PHE A 159 -12.55 -9.28 23.71
C PHE A 159 -13.84 -8.48 23.47
N PRO A 160 -14.82 -9.05 22.75
CA PRO A 160 -16.09 -8.40 22.52
C PRO A 160 -16.86 -8.09 23.80
N ALA A 161 -17.52 -6.94 23.84
CA ALA A 161 -18.57 -6.72 24.83
C ALA A 161 -19.77 -7.65 24.53
N ALA A 162 -20.59 -7.89 25.55
CA ALA A 162 -21.84 -8.62 25.36
C ALA A 162 -22.79 -7.83 24.42
N GLY A 163 -23.57 -8.56 23.62
CA GLY A 163 -24.55 -7.99 22.70
C GLY A 163 -24.11 -8.03 21.23
N ASN A 164 -24.76 -7.21 20.40
CA ASN A 164 -24.45 -7.11 18.98
C ASN A 164 -23.55 -5.90 18.75
N THR A 165 -22.28 -6.13 18.49
CA THR A 165 -21.28 -5.06 18.32
C THR A 165 -20.69 -5.00 16.91
N TYR A 166 -20.11 -3.86 16.57
CA TYR A 166 -19.30 -3.65 15.37
C TYR A 166 -17.93 -3.12 15.79
N TYR A 167 -16.92 -3.35 14.94
CA TYR A 167 -15.56 -2.85 15.16
C TYR A 167 -15.15 -1.87 14.07
N LEU A 168 -14.38 -0.87 14.45
CA LEU A 168 -13.60 -0.05 13.53
C LEU A 168 -12.12 -0.30 13.81
N VAL A 169 -11.37 -0.59 12.75
CA VAL A 169 -9.91 -0.66 12.79
C VAL A 169 -9.43 0.63 12.13
N VAL A 170 -8.74 1.45 12.92
CA VAL A 170 -8.34 2.80 12.53
C VAL A 170 -6.83 2.82 12.37
N PRO A 171 -6.30 3.17 11.19
CA PRO A 171 -4.86 3.33 11.01
C PRO A 171 -4.30 4.36 11.99
N ALA A 172 -3.10 4.15 12.51
CA ALA A 172 -2.50 5.08 13.44
C ALA A 172 -0.97 5.19 13.27
N ASN A 173 -0.47 6.37 13.59
CA ASN A 173 0.96 6.64 13.73
C ASN A 173 1.27 7.18 15.14
N ALA A 174 2.51 7.63 15.34
CA ALA A 174 2.97 8.12 16.64
C ALA A 174 2.17 9.34 17.16
N THR A 175 1.59 10.14 16.26
CA THR A 175 1.00 11.45 16.60
C THR A 175 -0.49 11.57 16.30
N ALA A 176 -1.04 10.72 15.44
CA ALA A 176 -2.42 10.82 14.98
C ALA A 176 -3.05 9.45 14.70
N GLU A 177 -4.37 9.44 14.72
CA GLU A 177 -5.22 8.36 14.21
C GLU A 177 -5.81 8.80 12.86
N GLY A 178 -6.02 7.85 11.96
CA GLY A 178 -6.47 8.06 10.59
C GLY A 178 -7.99 8.07 10.44
N SER A 179 -8.45 7.65 9.26
CA SER A 179 -9.89 7.57 8.97
C SER A 179 -10.57 6.44 9.75
N TYR A 180 -11.74 6.73 10.30
CA TYR A 180 -12.66 5.77 10.91
C TYR A 180 -13.57 5.09 9.86
N GLY A 181 -13.33 5.40 8.59
CA GLY A 181 -14.13 5.01 7.44
C GLY A 181 -15.21 6.04 7.12
N VAL A 182 -15.72 6.00 5.90
CA VAL A 182 -16.83 6.85 5.46
C VAL A 182 -18.18 6.16 5.70
N ALA A 183 -19.21 6.96 6.01
CA ALA A 183 -20.59 6.52 5.99
C ALA A 183 -21.11 6.39 4.54
N GLY A 184 -22.28 5.78 4.36
CA GLY A 184 -22.86 5.55 3.02
C GLY A 184 -23.17 6.83 2.22
N ASN A 185 -23.14 7.99 2.86
CA ASN A 185 -23.25 9.31 2.24
C ASN A 185 -21.90 9.97 1.94
N GLY A 186 -20.78 9.23 2.06
CA GLY A 186 -19.43 9.72 1.81
C GLY A 186 -18.84 10.60 2.90
N VAL A 187 -19.55 10.84 4.00
CA VAL A 187 -19.05 11.64 5.13
C VAL A 187 -18.20 10.77 6.05
N GLU A 188 -17.02 11.27 6.42
CA GLU A 188 -16.14 10.63 7.40
C GLU A 188 -16.86 10.37 8.72
N ARG A 189 -16.66 9.17 9.28
CA ARG A 189 -17.22 8.81 10.59
C ARG A 189 -16.56 9.67 11.67
N PRO A 190 -17.32 10.14 12.67
CA PRO A 190 -16.76 10.92 13.77
C PRO A 190 -15.73 10.08 14.55
N PRO A 191 -14.75 10.74 15.22
CA PRO A 191 -13.82 10.06 16.10
C PRO A 191 -14.53 9.25 17.20
N GLY A 192 -13.86 8.21 17.66
CA GLY A 192 -14.38 7.36 18.73
C GLY A 192 -14.50 8.09 20.06
N ILE A 193 -15.40 7.58 20.91
CA ILE A 193 -15.50 8.04 22.30
C ILE A 193 -14.20 7.64 23.01
N ALA A 194 -13.51 8.65 23.55
CA ALA A 194 -12.16 8.51 24.10
C ALA A 194 -11.14 8.01 23.06
N ALA A 195 -11.14 8.63 21.88
CA ALA A 195 -10.11 8.51 20.85
C ALA A 195 -8.69 8.53 21.45
N CYS A 196 -7.80 7.69 20.91
CA CYS A 196 -6.43 7.59 21.39
C CYS A 196 -5.59 8.79 21.00
N LYS A 197 -5.85 9.35 19.82
CA LYS A 197 -5.13 10.51 19.29
C LYS A 197 -6.09 11.47 18.60
N ALA A 198 -5.58 12.59 18.14
CA ALA A 198 -6.38 13.47 17.30
C ALA A 198 -6.58 12.81 15.93
N GLN A 199 -7.83 12.74 15.47
CA GLN A 199 -8.13 12.28 14.11
C GLN A 199 -7.51 13.24 13.10
N GLN A 200 -6.69 12.68 12.22
CA GLN A 200 -6.18 13.33 11.02
C GLN A 200 -6.64 12.56 9.80
N ALA A 201 -7.94 12.63 9.53
CA ALA A 201 -8.54 12.22 8.28
C ALA A 201 -8.35 13.36 7.26
N GLY A 202 -7.11 13.60 6.86
CA GLY A 202 -6.82 14.60 5.83
C GLY A 202 -7.37 14.14 4.48
N ALA A 203 -8.24 14.94 3.86
CA ALA A 203 -8.19 15.02 2.41
C ALA A 203 -6.80 15.55 2.06
N CYS A 204 -6.13 14.90 1.12
CA CYS A 204 -4.91 15.47 0.57
C CYS A 204 -5.31 16.71 -0.21
N THR A 205 -5.28 17.86 0.44
CA THR A 205 -5.48 19.14 -0.24
C THR A 205 -4.21 19.42 -1.06
N PRO A 206 -4.37 19.73 -2.35
CA PRO A 206 -3.27 19.90 -3.30
C PRO A 206 -2.24 20.95 -2.86
#